data_AF-A0A3L7XBK4-F1
#
_entry.id   AF-A0A3L7XBK4-F1
#
_cell.length_a   1.000
_cell.length_b   1.000
_cell.length_c   1.000
_cell.angle_alpha   90.00
_cell.angle_beta   90.00
_cell.angle_gamma   90.00
#
_symmetry.space_group_name_H-M   'P 1'
#
loop_
_entity.id
_entity.type
_entity.pdbx_description
1 polymer ?
#
loop_
_entity_poly.entity_id
_entity_poly.type
_entity_poly.pdbx_seq_one_letter_code
_entity_poly.pdbx_strand_id
1 'polypeptide(L)'
;LMLVVTRSTDGMFESRYLLPMLPLLALLAGAGAEQLLGAVRARAQMLLALVALGAAVPALQFVWLTWVAPQQLPLGAFPDRWEYITGWPSGYALRAAAAGLAARNVPVTVVTVDQGSWERLQAHLPYGSQVSAVVRPLQEWRAGILPPGMQRDDLLLLDHPRDDALPQQLGVSLSAVETYYRPQREAWVTLYRVQPAP
;
A
#
# COMPACT_ATOMS: atom_id res chain seq x y z
N LEU A 1 -6.64 20.32 -22.53
CA LEU A 1 -7.37 20.06 -21.27
C LEU A 1 -7.44 18.54 -21.11
N MET A 2 -6.47 17.92 -20.43
CA MET A 2 -6.55 16.48 -20.14
C MET A 2 -7.35 16.34 -18.84
N LEU A 3 -8.60 15.92 -18.97
CA LEU A 3 -9.38 15.45 -17.82
C LEU A 3 -8.74 14.13 -17.40
N VAL A 4 -7.91 14.16 -16.37
CA VAL A 4 -7.49 12.95 -15.67
C VAL A 4 -8.70 12.50 -14.85
N VAL A 5 -9.59 11.73 -15.48
CA VAL A 5 -10.63 10.98 -14.78
C VAL A 5 -9.95 9.75 -14.18
N THR A 6 -9.38 9.91 -12.99
CA THR A 6 -9.01 8.75 -12.17
C THR A 6 -10.26 8.29 -11.44
N ARG A 7 -10.84 7.18 -11.91
CA ARG A 7 -11.83 6.42 -11.14
C ARG A 7 -11.10 5.92 -9.89
N SER A 8 -11.34 6.55 -8.74
CA SER A 8 -10.83 6.06 -7.46
C SER A 8 -11.62 4.81 -7.10
N THR A 9 -10.98 3.65 -7.19
CA THR A 9 -11.31 2.55 -6.27
C THR A 9 -10.84 2.99 -4.89
N ASP A 10 -11.64 2.72 -3.85
CA ASP A 10 -11.55 3.29 -2.49
C ASP A 10 -10.26 2.94 -1.68
N GLY A 11 -9.10 2.76 -2.32
CA GLY A 11 -7.87 2.36 -1.65
C GLY A 11 -6.54 2.82 -2.27
N MET A 12 -6.51 3.66 -3.31
CA MET A 12 -5.26 3.93 -4.06
C MET A 12 -4.87 5.40 -4.26
N PHE A 13 -5.49 6.37 -3.59
CA PHE A 13 -4.94 7.75 -3.55
C PHE A 13 -3.91 7.90 -2.43
N GLU A 14 -2.88 7.06 -2.50
CA GLU A 14 -1.74 7.19 -1.60
C GLU A 14 -0.78 8.21 -2.22
N SER A 15 -0.43 9.24 -1.45
CA SER A 15 0.45 10.36 -1.84
C SER A 15 1.73 9.89 -2.57
N ARG A 16 2.17 8.65 -2.28
CA ARG A 16 3.30 7.95 -2.88
C ARG A 16 3.23 7.75 -4.39
N TYR A 17 2.04 7.67 -5.01
CA TYR A 17 1.93 7.50 -6.46
C TYR A 17 1.96 8.81 -7.24
N LEU A 18 1.61 9.93 -6.61
CA LEU A 18 1.68 11.26 -7.22
C LEU A 18 3.08 11.85 -7.16
N LEU A 19 3.82 11.58 -6.08
CA LEU A 19 5.16 12.12 -5.82
C LEU A 19 6.15 11.96 -7.00
N PRO A 20 6.27 10.78 -7.65
CA PRO A 20 7.14 10.60 -8.81
C PRO A 20 6.62 11.29 -10.09
N MET A 21 5.31 11.58 -10.15
CA MET A 21 4.68 12.24 -11.30
C MET A 21 4.77 13.76 -11.21
N LEU A 22 5.02 14.33 -10.02
CA LEU A 22 5.12 15.78 -9.81
C LEU A 22 6.16 16.48 -10.73
N PRO A 23 7.36 15.93 -10.98
CA PRO A 23 8.31 16.55 -11.91
C PRO A 23 7.79 16.60 -13.36
N LEU A 24 7.12 15.54 -13.82
CA LEU A 24 6.51 15.47 -15.16
C LEU A 24 5.33 16.42 -15.29
N LEU A 25 4.48 16.50 -14.27
CA LEU A 25 3.35 17.43 -14.22
C LEU A 25 3.83 18.89 -14.18
N ALA A 26 4.92 19.17 -13.45
CA ALA A 26 5.55 20.49 -13.43
C ALA A 26 6.15 20.86 -14.79
N LEU A 27 6.81 19.94 -15.48
CA LEU A 27 7.33 20.15 -16.84
C LEU A 27 6.20 20.39 -17.85
N LEU A 28 5.11 19.63 -17.77
CA LEU A 28 3.94 19.81 -18.64
C LEU A 28 3.22 21.13 -18.38
N ALA A 29 3.09 21.53 -17.11
CA ALA A 29 2.55 22.84 -16.74
C ALA A 29 3.45 23.98 -17.24
N GLY A 30 4.77 23.83 -17.15
CA GLY A 30 5.75 24.78 -17.69
C GLY A 30 5.65 24.93 -19.21
N ALA A 31 5.56 23.81 -19.94
CA ALA A 31 5.43 23.82 -21.40
C ALA A 31 4.10 24.42 -21.88
N GLY A 32 3.00 24.14 -21.17
CA GLY A 32 1.69 24.75 -21.46
C GLY A 32 1.65 26.25 -21.17
N ALA A 33 2.37 26.70 -20.14
CA ALA A 33 2.49 28.11 -19.82
C ALA A 33 3.36 28.88 -20.83
N GLU A 34 4.43 28.26 -21.36
CA GLU A 34 5.24 28.85 -22.45
C GLU A 34 4.45 29.07 -23.74
N GLN A 35 3.52 28.17 -24.08
CA GLN A 35 2.66 28.33 -25.26
C GLN A 35 1.60 29.44 -25.11
N LEU A 36 1.19 29.75 -23.88
CA LEU A 36 0.19 30.79 -23.60
C LEU A 36 0.79 32.21 -23.49
N LEU A 37 2.08 32.32 -23.18
CA LEU A 37 2.76 33.59 -22.92
C LEU A 37 3.56 34.09 -24.13
N GLY A 38 2.85 34.36 -25.23
CA GLY A 38 3.37 35.19 -26.31
C GLY A 38 3.60 36.63 -25.83
N ALA A 39 4.86 37.08 -25.93
CA ALA A 39 5.33 38.48 -25.84
C ALA A 39 5.58 39.15 -24.46
N VAL A 40 5.57 38.44 -23.32
CA VAL A 40 6.13 38.96 -22.04
C VAL A 40 7.12 37.96 -21.42
N ARG A 41 7.98 37.43 -22.28
CA ARG A 41 8.71 36.18 -22.09
C ARG A 41 9.59 36.14 -20.83
N ALA A 42 10.42 37.15 -20.59
CA ALA A 42 11.37 37.13 -19.46
C ALA A 42 10.71 37.31 -18.09
N ARG A 43 9.75 38.25 -17.95
CA ARG A 43 9.03 38.49 -16.69
C ARG A 43 8.10 37.33 -16.35
N ALA A 44 7.42 36.76 -17.35
CA ALA A 44 6.54 35.64 -17.14
C ALA A 44 7.31 34.34 -16.85
N GLN A 45 8.44 34.08 -17.53
CA GLN A 45 9.34 32.98 -17.18
C GLN A 45 9.95 33.15 -15.78
N MET A 46 10.31 34.36 -15.38
CA MET A 46 10.80 34.63 -14.02
C MET A 46 9.72 34.38 -12.96
N LEU A 47 8.48 34.83 -13.20
CA LEU A 47 7.36 34.56 -12.30
C LEU A 47 7.02 33.06 -12.24
N LEU A 48 7.00 32.36 -13.38
CA LEU A 48 6.82 30.90 -13.43
C LEU A 48 7.94 30.16 -12.70
N ALA A 49 9.19 30.57 -12.89
CA ALA A 49 10.33 30.00 -12.19
C ALA A 49 10.21 30.22 -10.68
N LEU A 50 9.82 31.42 -10.23
CA LEU A 50 9.59 31.72 -8.81
C LEU A 50 8.42 30.91 -8.22
N VAL A 51 7.33 30.76 -8.97
CA VAL A 51 6.19 29.92 -8.57
C VAL A 51 6.59 28.44 -8.52
N ALA A 52 7.35 27.95 -9.50
CA ALA A 52 7.87 26.58 -9.51
C ALA A 52 8.86 26.34 -8.35
N LEU A 53 9.74 27.31 -8.05
CA LEU A 53 10.65 27.23 -6.92
C LEU A 53 9.89 27.22 -5.59
N GLY A 54 8.90 28.09 -5.44
CA GLY A 54 8.02 28.13 -4.27
C GLY A 54 7.20 26.84 -4.11
N ALA A 55 6.68 26.29 -5.19
CA ALA A 55 5.95 25.02 -5.20
C ALA A 55 6.87 23.80 -4.94
N ALA A 56 8.17 23.92 -5.20
CA ALA A 56 9.16 22.89 -4.87
C ALA A 56 9.56 22.89 -3.39
N VAL A 57 9.34 23.99 -2.65
CA VAL A 57 9.71 24.08 -1.22
C VAL A 57 9.06 22.98 -0.38
N PRO A 58 7.74 22.70 -0.45
CA PRO A 58 7.15 21.60 0.31
C PRO A 58 7.74 20.23 -0.03
N ALA A 59 8.09 20.00 -1.30
CA ALA A 59 8.68 18.74 -1.73
C ALA A 59 10.11 18.57 -1.20
N LEU A 60 10.93 19.62 -1.29
CA LEU A 60 12.29 19.63 -0.73
C LEU A 60 12.26 19.51 0.79
N GLN A 61 11.33 20.19 1.45
CA GLN A 61 11.13 20.07 2.89
C GLN A 61 10.74 18.63 3.27
N PHE A 62 9.85 18.00 2.52
CA PHE A 62 9.49 16.60 2.72
C PHE A 62 10.72 15.68 2.60
N VAL A 63 11.50 15.79 1.52
CA VAL A 63 12.73 15.00 1.30
C VAL A 63 13.79 15.26 2.39
N TRP A 64 13.90 16.49 2.86
CA TRP A 64 14.81 16.81 3.96
C TRP A 64 14.34 16.15 5.27
N LEU A 65 13.04 16.24 5.58
CA LEU A 65 12.46 15.65 6.77
C LEU A 65 12.53 14.12 6.75
N THR A 66 12.41 13.46 5.60
CA THR A 66 12.57 11.99 5.53
C THR A 66 13.96 11.55 5.98
N TRP A 67 14.99 12.37 5.74
CA TRP A 67 16.37 12.08 6.12
C TRP A 67 16.72 12.50 7.55
N VAL A 68 16.33 13.72 7.95
CA VAL A 68 16.84 14.33 9.20
C VAL A 68 15.89 14.16 10.38
N ALA A 69 14.58 14.16 10.13
CA ALA A 69 13.58 14.13 11.20
C ALA A 69 12.29 13.43 10.72
N PRO A 70 12.34 12.11 10.43
CA PRO A 70 11.20 11.39 9.85
C PRO A 70 9.93 11.50 10.71
N GLN A 71 10.08 11.62 12.03
CA GLN A 71 8.99 11.82 13.00
C GLN A 71 8.15 13.09 12.75
N GLN A 72 8.70 14.08 12.03
CA GLN A 72 8.04 15.36 11.73
C GLN A 72 7.38 15.37 10.35
N LEU A 73 7.44 14.27 9.59
CA LEU A 73 6.79 14.21 8.29
C LEU A 73 5.26 14.41 8.44
N PRO A 74 4.64 15.20 7.53
CA PRO A 74 3.20 15.45 7.51
C PRO A 74 2.44 14.26 6.92
N LEU A 75 2.63 13.08 7.51
CA LEU A 75 1.91 11.86 7.15
C LEU A 75 0.65 11.72 8.01
N GLY A 76 -0.43 11.23 7.40
CA GLY A 76 -1.64 10.85 8.12
C GLY A 76 -1.33 9.79 9.17
N ALA A 77 -2.06 9.81 10.30
CA ALA A 77 -1.77 8.94 11.45
C ALA A 77 -1.78 7.45 11.10
N PHE A 78 -2.67 7.02 10.20
CA PHE A 78 -2.78 5.66 9.68
C PHE A 78 -3.27 5.70 8.22
N PRO A 79 -2.81 4.81 7.33
CA PRO A 79 -1.76 3.81 7.53
C PRO A 79 -0.33 4.39 7.44
N ASP A 80 -0.14 5.54 6.80
CA ASP A 80 1.18 6.04 6.39
C ASP A 80 2.18 6.27 7.54
N ARG A 81 1.85 7.11 8.53
CA ARG A 81 2.77 7.40 9.65
C ARG A 81 3.10 6.13 10.43
N TRP A 82 2.11 5.26 10.62
CA TRP A 82 2.33 3.97 11.25
C TRP A 82 3.27 3.08 10.44
N GLU A 83 3.17 3.02 9.12
CA GLU A 83 4.04 2.13 8.34
C GLU A 83 5.47 2.60 8.16
N TYR A 84 5.68 3.91 8.09
CA TYR A 84 6.99 4.49 7.76
C TYR A 84 7.78 4.97 8.98
N ILE A 85 7.11 5.30 10.09
CA ILE A 85 7.73 6.03 11.19
C ILE A 85 7.58 5.27 12.51
N THR A 86 6.35 4.95 12.90
CA THR A 86 6.06 4.51 14.28
C THR A 86 5.90 3.00 14.40
N GLY A 87 5.36 2.33 13.38
CA GLY A 87 5.26 0.88 13.30
C GLY A 87 6.61 0.28 12.92
N TRP A 88 7.23 -0.39 13.89
CA TRP A 88 8.47 -1.14 13.70
C TRP A 88 8.33 -2.20 12.59
N PRO A 89 9.44 -2.52 11.89
CA PRO A 89 9.47 -2.55 10.43
C PRO A 89 8.31 -3.37 9.89
N SER A 90 7.45 -2.69 9.14
CA SER A 90 6.24 -3.17 8.48
C SER A 90 6.39 -4.48 7.68
N GLY A 91 7.63 -4.95 7.46
CA GLY A 91 7.95 -6.23 6.84
C GLY A 91 8.36 -7.38 7.77
N TYR A 92 8.54 -7.25 9.09
CA TYR A 92 9.06 -8.36 9.91
C TYR A 92 8.10 -9.56 9.95
N ALA A 93 6.84 -9.31 10.32
CA ALA A 93 5.82 -10.35 10.38
C ALA A 93 5.52 -10.92 8.99
N LEU A 94 5.48 -10.07 7.95
CA LEU A 94 5.29 -10.51 6.56
C LEU A 94 6.48 -11.34 6.05
N ARG A 95 7.71 -10.97 6.41
CA ARG A 95 8.92 -11.75 6.09
C ARG A 95 8.91 -13.10 6.79
N ALA A 96 8.52 -13.15 8.06
CA ALA A 96 8.39 -14.40 8.80
C ALA A 96 7.30 -15.29 8.20
N ALA A 97 6.14 -14.73 7.85
CA ALA A 97 5.07 -15.42 7.15
C ALA A 97 5.52 -15.93 5.77
N ALA A 98 6.23 -15.11 4.99
CA ALA A 98 6.79 -15.51 3.70
C ALA A 98 7.77 -16.68 3.84
N ALA A 99 8.66 -16.64 4.84
CA ALA A 99 9.59 -17.72 5.13
C ALA A 99 8.86 -19.01 5.54
N GLY A 100 7.83 -18.91 6.40
CA GLY A 100 7.00 -20.04 6.81
C GLY A 100 6.23 -20.67 5.65
N LEU A 101 5.65 -19.85 4.76
CA LEU A 101 4.96 -20.32 3.56
C LEU A 101 5.93 -20.98 2.58
N ALA A 102 7.08 -20.37 2.32
CA ALA A 102 8.09 -20.91 1.41
C ALA A 102 8.68 -22.24 1.93
N ALA A 103 8.86 -22.38 3.25
CA ALA A 103 9.39 -23.60 3.85
C ALA A 103 8.48 -24.84 3.66
N ARG A 104 7.21 -24.66 3.28
CA ARG A 104 6.26 -25.75 3.02
C ARG A 104 6.63 -26.57 1.78
N ASN A 105 7.48 -26.05 0.89
CA ASN A 105 7.99 -26.74 -0.30
C ASN A 105 6.90 -27.39 -1.17
N VAL A 106 5.71 -26.80 -1.20
CA VAL A 106 4.57 -27.19 -2.02
C VAL A 106 3.92 -25.93 -2.60
N PRO A 107 3.20 -26.03 -3.74
CA PRO A 107 2.35 -24.94 -4.21
C PRO A 107 1.32 -24.57 -3.14
N VAL A 108 1.30 -23.29 -2.75
CA VAL A 108 0.35 -22.76 -1.77
C VAL A 108 -0.34 -21.55 -2.36
N THR A 109 -1.67 -21.55 -2.37
CA THR A 109 -2.46 -20.37 -2.68
C THR A 109 -2.95 -19.76 -1.38
N VAL A 110 -2.57 -18.51 -1.11
CA VAL A 110 -3.09 -17.75 0.03
C VAL A 110 -4.16 -16.78 -0.43
N VAL A 111 -5.23 -16.67 0.33
CA VAL A 111 -6.27 -15.67 0.11
C VAL A 111 -5.89 -14.44 0.93
N THR A 112 -6.01 -13.25 0.36
CA THR A 112 -5.72 -12.00 1.08
C THR A 112 -6.84 -11.00 0.92
N VAL A 113 -7.00 -10.12 1.91
CA VAL A 113 -7.84 -8.93 1.79
C VAL A 113 -7.04 -7.84 1.05
N ASP A 114 -7.65 -7.20 0.05
CA ASP A 114 -7.00 -6.24 -0.86
C ASP A 114 -6.68 -4.91 -0.15
N GLN A 115 -5.58 -4.89 0.59
CA GLN A 115 -5.02 -3.69 1.24
C GLN A 115 -3.50 -3.57 1.06
N GLY A 116 -2.89 -4.26 0.08
CA GLY A 116 -1.45 -4.18 -0.16
C GLY A 116 -0.59 -5.19 0.62
N SER A 117 -1.21 -6.13 1.35
CA SER A 117 -0.53 -7.12 2.19
C SER A 117 0.15 -8.23 1.39
N TRP A 118 -0.44 -8.61 0.25
CA TRP A 118 0.15 -9.60 -0.65
C TRP A 118 1.43 -9.07 -1.31
N GLU A 119 1.40 -7.86 -1.86
CA GLU A 119 2.51 -7.23 -2.58
C GLU A 119 3.75 -7.12 -1.69
N ARG A 120 3.55 -6.76 -0.42
CA ARG A 120 4.61 -6.67 0.58
C ARG A 120 5.15 -8.05 0.98
N LEU A 121 4.27 -9.05 1.14
CA LEU A 121 4.69 -10.41 1.44
C LEU A 121 5.48 -11.02 0.27
N GLN A 122 5.01 -10.81 -0.97
CA GLN A 122 5.63 -11.34 -2.18
C GLN A 122 7.07 -10.82 -2.35
N ALA A 123 7.35 -9.58 -1.95
CA ALA A 123 8.70 -9.01 -1.95
C ALA A 123 9.68 -9.75 -1.01
N HIS A 124 9.20 -10.61 -0.12
CA HIS A 124 10.00 -11.43 0.78
C HIS A 124 10.05 -12.90 0.40
N LEU A 125 9.32 -13.33 -0.64
CA LEU A 125 9.38 -14.71 -1.12
C LEU A 125 10.69 -14.97 -1.88
N PRO A 126 11.28 -16.17 -1.75
CA PRO A 126 12.42 -16.57 -2.57
C PRO A 126 12.07 -16.56 -4.06
N TYR A 127 13.07 -16.32 -4.90
CA TYR A 127 12.92 -16.46 -6.35
C TYR A 127 12.48 -17.90 -6.70
N GLY A 128 11.48 -18.03 -7.57
CA GLY A 128 10.90 -19.33 -7.95
C GLY A 128 9.94 -19.93 -6.93
N SER A 129 9.54 -19.17 -5.89
CA SER A 129 8.49 -19.60 -4.95
C SER A 129 7.19 -19.96 -5.68
N GLN A 130 6.58 -21.07 -5.28
CA GLN A 130 5.28 -21.54 -5.77
C GLN A 130 4.11 -21.03 -4.92
N VAL A 131 4.36 -20.05 -4.05
CA VAL A 131 3.31 -19.36 -3.29
C VAL A 131 2.65 -18.32 -4.20
N SER A 132 1.34 -18.42 -4.35
CA SER A 132 0.50 -17.48 -5.11
C SER A 132 -0.60 -16.93 -4.21
N ALA A 133 -1.31 -15.89 -4.67
CA ALA A 133 -2.43 -15.35 -3.92
C ALA A 133 -3.68 -15.07 -4.75
N VAL A 134 -4.82 -15.17 -4.08
CA VAL A 134 -6.10 -14.65 -4.53
C VAL A 134 -6.43 -13.42 -3.67
N VAL A 135 -6.33 -12.24 -4.27
CA VAL A 135 -6.55 -10.96 -3.60
C VAL A 135 -8.00 -10.54 -3.81
N ARG A 136 -8.72 -10.16 -2.74
CA ARG A 136 -10.10 -9.64 -2.84
C ARG A 136 -10.39 -8.44 -1.93
N PRO A 137 -11.13 -7.43 -2.42
CA PRO A 137 -11.51 -6.26 -1.63
C PRO A 137 -12.31 -6.61 -0.38
N LEU A 138 -12.05 -5.88 0.71
CA LEU A 138 -12.80 -6.05 1.97
C LEU A 138 -14.30 -5.85 1.78
N GLN A 139 -14.73 -4.98 0.85
CA GLN A 139 -16.16 -4.80 0.56
C GLN A 139 -16.81 -6.08 0.01
N GLU A 140 -16.10 -6.85 -0.82
CA GLU A 140 -16.62 -8.10 -1.37
C GLU A 140 -16.74 -9.18 -0.30
N TRP A 141 -15.75 -9.27 0.59
CA TRP A 141 -15.80 -10.14 1.76
C TRP A 141 -16.99 -9.81 2.67
N ARG A 142 -17.21 -8.51 2.97
CA ARG A 142 -18.34 -8.05 3.78
C ARG A 142 -19.70 -8.30 3.10
N ALA A 143 -19.73 -8.32 1.78
CA ALA A 143 -20.92 -8.70 1.00
C ALA A 143 -21.14 -10.23 0.95
N GLY A 144 -20.29 -11.03 1.60
CA GLY A 144 -20.36 -12.49 1.57
C GLY A 144 -19.95 -13.10 0.23
N ILE A 145 -19.30 -12.32 -0.64
CA ILE A 145 -18.82 -12.79 -1.94
C ILE A 145 -17.44 -13.42 -1.72
N LEU A 146 -17.42 -14.76 -1.68
CA LEU A 146 -16.18 -15.50 -1.53
C LEU A 146 -15.36 -15.45 -2.82
N PRO A 147 -14.02 -15.47 -2.72
CA PRO A 147 -13.17 -15.61 -3.89
C PRO A 147 -13.50 -16.91 -4.66
N PRO A 148 -13.60 -16.85 -5.99
CA PRO A 148 -13.92 -18.01 -6.81
C PRO A 148 -12.83 -19.08 -6.66
N GLY A 149 -13.25 -20.32 -6.42
CA GLY A 149 -12.33 -21.44 -6.22
C GLY A 149 -11.76 -21.56 -4.80
N MET A 150 -12.15 -20.68 -3.86
CA MET A 150 -11.83 -20.85 -2.44
C MET A 150 -12.39 -22.19 -1.94
N GLN A 151 -11.53 -23.02 -1.38
CA GLN A 151 -11.87 -24.31 -0.81
C GLN A 151 -11.77 -24.31 0.72
N ARG A 152 -12.29 -25.39 1.31
CA ARG A 152 -11.99 -25.72 2.70
C ARG A 152 -10.50 -25.96 2.84
N ASP A 153 -9.95 -25.60 4.00
CA ASP A 153 -8.53 -25.70 4.31
C ASP A 153 -7.61 -24.68 3.59
N ASP A 154 -8.15 -23.82 2.73
CA ASP A 154 -7.38 -22.71 2.16
C ASP A 154 -6.86 -21.78 3.25
N LEU A 155 -5.68 -21.20 3.00
CA LEU A 155 -5.04 -20.28 3.92
C LEU A 155 -5.45 -18.85 3.61
N LEU A 156 -6.02 -18.16 4.59
CA LEU A 156 -6.29 -16.73 4.55
C LEU A 156 -5.19 -15.99 5.33
N LEU A 157 -4.55 -15.01 4.71
CA LEU A 157 -3.57 -14.12 5.34
C LEU A 157 -4.24 -12.79 5.73
N LEU A 158 -4.13 -12.42 7.00
CA LEU A 158 -4.52 -11.10 7.52
C LEU A 158 -3.34 -10.40 8.20
N ASP A 159 -2.98 -9.20 7.74
CA ASP A 159 -2.00 -8.28 8.36
C ASP A 159 -2.73 -7.28 9.25
N HIS A 160 -2.66 -7.48 10.56
CA HIS A 160 -3.29 -6.61 11.54
C HIS A 160 -2.31 -5.53 12.04
N PRO A 161 -2.78 -4.29 12.25
CA PRO A 161 -4.15 -3.80 12.05
C PRO A 161 -4.48 -3.33 10.62
N ARG A 162 -3.55 -3.42 9.66
CA ARG A 162 -3.69 -2.81 8.33
C ARG A 162 -4.95 -3.26 7.58
N ASP A 163 -5.17 -4.56 7.47
CA ASP A 163 -6.27 -5.08 6.65
C ASP A 163 -7.67 -4.72 7.21
N ASP A 164 -7.75 -4.14 8.43
CA ASP A 164 -8.97 -3.71 9.15
C ASP A 164 -10.14 -4.71 9.07
N ALA A 165 -9.77 -5.98 8.92
CA ALA A 165 -10.67 -7.09 8.71
C ALA A 165 -10.65 -7.93 9.98
N LEU A 166 -11.74 -7.90 10.74
CA LEU A 166 -11.93 -8.84 11.83
C LEU A 166 -12.40 -10.18 11.23
N PRO A 167 -11.89 -11.34 11.68
CA PRO A 167 -12.32 -12.65 11.19
C PRO A 167 -13.85 -12.82 11.16
N GLN A 168 -14.57 -12.25 12.13
CA GLN A 168 -16.03 -12.32 12.20
C GLN A 168 -16.76 -11.56 11.08
N GLN A 169 -16.08 -10.63 10.40
CA GLN A 169 -16.65 -9.81 9.33
C GLN A 169 -16.50 -10.46 7.94
N LEU A 170 -15.72 -11.54 7.83
CA LEU A 170 -15.33 -12.12 6.54
C LEU A 170 -16.33 -13.16 6.01
N GLY A 171 -17.48 -13.35 6.67
CA GLY A 171 -18.53 -14.27 6.22
C GLY A 171 -18.10 -15.75 6.18
N VAL A 172 -16.94 -16.08 6.76
CA VAL A 172 -16.36 -17.41 6.82
C VAL A 172 -15.94 -17.76 8.25
N SER A 173 -15.98 -19.04 8.59
CA SER A 173 -15.37 -19.52 9.82
C SER A 173 -13.86 -19.64 9.63
N LEU A 174 -13.08 -19.17 10.60
CA LEU A 174 -11.63 -19.08 10.51
C LEU A 174 -10.99 -19.65 11.76
N SER A 175 -10.01 -20.53 11.59
CA SER A 175 -9.13 -20.97 12.69
C SER A 175 -7.71 -20.49 12.45
N ALA A 176 -7.11 -19.83 13.45
CA ALA A 176 -5.72 -19.43 13.38
C ALA A 176 -4.81 -20.65 13.30
N VAL A 177 -3.91 -20.67 12.31
CA VAL A 177 -2.89 -21.72 12.13
C VAL A 177 -1.56 -21.23 12.68
N GLU A 178 -1.12 -20.06 12.23
CA GLU A 178 0.16 -19.45 12.60
C GLU A 178 -0.02 -17.94 12.77
N THR A 179 0.56 -17.38 13.83
CA THR A 179 0.58 -15.93 14.07
C THR A 179 2.02 -15.46 14.21
N TYR A 180 2.39 -14.50 13.37
CA TYR A 180 3.71 -13.89 13.32
C TYR A 180 3.62 -12.49 13.92
N TYR A 181 4.16 -12.33 15.13
CA TYR A 181 4.16 -11.04 15.82
C TYR A 181 5.29 -10.14 15.34
N ARG A 182 5.01 -8.84 15.28
CA ARG A 182 6.07 -7.82 15.23
C ARG A 182 6.69 -7.68 16.63
N PRO A 183 7.93 -7.15 16.75
CA PRO A 183 8.69 -7.19 18.00
C PRO A 183 7.99 -6.56 19.23
N GLN A 184 7.18 -5.53 19.03
CA GLN A 184 6.40 -4.89 20.11
C GLN A 184 4.99 -5.51 20.29
N ARG A 185 4.63 -6.52 19.50
CA ARG A 185 3.34 -7.25 19.51
C ARG A 185 2.07 -6.43 19.29
N GLU A 186 2.21 -5.13 19.02
CA GLU A 186 1.13 -4.22 18.62
C GLU A 186 0.51 -4.54 17.26
N ALA A 187 1.21 -5.33 16.44
CA ALA A 187 0.78 -5.78 15.13
C ALA A 187 1.31 -7.18 14.83
N TRP A 188 0.60 -7.89 13.97
CA TRP A 188 0.87 -9.28 13.66
C TRP A 188 0.26 -9.66 12.32
N VAL A 189 0.82 -10.71 11.71
CA VAL A 189 0.25 -11.37 10.55
C VAL A 189 -0.24 -12.72 11.00
N THR A 190 -1.51 -13.04 10.75
CA THR A 190 -2.06 -14.37 11.04
C THR A 190 -2.41 -15.08 9.74
N LEU A 191 -1.97 -16.33 9.63
CA LEU A 191 -2.48 -17.29 8.67
C LEU A 191 -3.65 -18.03 9.32
N TYR A 192 -4.84 -17.80 8.80
CA TYR A 192 -6.05 -18.52 9.14
C TYR A 192 -6.29 -19.63 8.14
N ARG A 193 -6.98 -20.67 8.60
CA ARG A 193 -7.54 -21.71 7.76
C ARG A 193 -9.04 -21.48 7.63
N VAL A 194 -9.54 -21.51 6.40
CA VAL A 194 -10.98 -21.41 6.11
C VAL A 194 -11.67 -22.70 6.54
N GLN A 195 -12.61 -22.55 7.46
CA GLN A 195 -13.45 -23.63 7.97
C GLN A 195 -14.86 -23.58 7.36
N PRO A 196 -15.58 -24.72 7.30
CA PRO A 196 -17.00 -24.69 7.02
C PRO A 196 -17.72 -23.78 8.02
N ALA A 197 -18.68 -22.99 7.54
CA ALA A 197 -19.64 -22.35 8.42
C ALA A 197 -20.35 -23.44 9.26
N PRO A 198 -20.55 -23.21 10.57
CA PRO A 198 -21.31 -24.14 11.41
C PRO A 198 -22.75 -24.33 10.91
#